data_AF-A0A8H5XUR5-F1
#
_entry.id   AF-A0A8H5XUR5-F1
#
_cell.length_a   1.000
_cell.length_b   1.000
_cell.length_c   1.000
_cell.angle_alpha   90.00
_cell.angle_beta   90.00
_cell.angle_gamma   90.00
#
_symmetry.space_group_name_H-M   'P 1'
#
loop_
_entity.id
_entity.type
_entity.pdbx_description
1 polymer ?
#
loop_
_entity_poly.entity_id
_entity_poly.type
_entity_poly.pdbx_seq_one_letter_code
_entity_poly.pdbx_strand_id
1 'polypeptide(L)'
;MSLPKAKFLVVVTVGGSTNSAPILEICSILAARGHTIDFATLSGREKLVDNYPFVQKVHIVGPAISAEEDEKHYILFSRWNWNTAQGKRDIVKGKMAFDAFWPFTYRGLKEVITTTKPDFIFSDFHVEAALDVCNEFRLPHAVMWPQMPWLMMPQKYIPGQPGMQQRCLTSEHASIYDRLFEMTFLLRSAPFFLHWIFWTKAMRRKEGVAPRPKLSKPDYLVFLNNFYGMETPRDTPPLVHPVGPILADSYSALDGDIKSFLEEHQSIALVAFGTHVILDDAKIFKIINGLAGAISFGLIDGVVWALSARSRGRLDTSIRVPSSHLSHLTIDQLFKNQDQAWHFATWVPQRSVLEHDSTVIFVTHAGPSSVNESIFHGVPMVAMGIFGDQMVTTLRLERSGVAVRLDKENFDASSLTSAIRTILLFDKESFQRNVKRMQRIAMVGSRKKHFAANLIEEHLYDWDGRFEKSLLNLGASANSEKESLQASNPRYVYPRGNELRPMHLQTPDVRMSWIKLNNIDITLFLFLLLGFIAWTTRLAVNMALL
;
A
#
# COMPACT_ATOMS: atom_id res chain seq x y z
N MET A 1 -5.13 -31.50 -19.27
CA MET A 1 -4.95 -31.83 -17.84
C MET A 1 -5.51 -30.69 -17.01
N SER A 2 -6.28 -30.97 -15.96
CA SER A 2 -6.78 -29.96 -15.02
C SER A 2 -5.76 -29.73 -13.90
N LEU A 3 -5.46 -28.48 -13.58
CA LEU A 3 -4.60 -28.13 -12.44
C LEU A 3 -5.33 -28.38 -11.10
N PRO A 4 -4.61 -28.79 -10.03
CA PRO A 4 -5.21 -29.12 -8.74
C PRO A 4 -5.88 -27.89 -8.10
N LYS A 5 -6.98 -28.11 -7.38
CA LYS A 5 -7.71 -27.05 -6.66
C LYS A 5 -7.16 -26.90 -5.24
N ALA A 6 -7.36 -25.72 -4.67
CA ALA A 6 -6.78 -25.32 -3.41
C ALA A 6 -7.71 -24.38 -2.66
N LYS A 7 -7.60 -24.39 -1.34
CA LYS A 7 -8.31 -23.48 -0.43
C LYS A 7 -7.42 -22.29 -0.06
N PHE A 8 -7.89 -21.10 -0.38
CA PHE A 8 -7.23 -19.84 -0.05
C PHE A 8 -7.86 -19.23 1.19
N LEU A 9 -7.02 -18.75 2.10
CA LEU A 9 -7.44 -17.88 3.19
C LEU A 9 -6.96 -16.45 2.90
N VAL A 10 -7.90 -15.56 2.58
CA VAL A 10 -7.63 -14.13 2.40
C VAL A 10 -7.68 -13.44 3.74
N VAL A 11 -6.70 -12.60 4.08
CA VAL A 11 -6.62 -11.98 5.41
C VAL A 11 -6.47 -10.46 5.33
N VAL A 12 -7.46 -9.74 5.86
CA VAL A 12 -7.47 -8.27 5.96
C VAL A 12 -8.05 -7.85 7.30
N THR A 13 -7.27 -7.14 8.13
CA THR A 13 -7.70 -6.79 9.50
C THR A 13 -8.00 -5.29 9.68
N VAL A 14 -6.97 -4.46 9.88
CA VAL A 14 -7.14 -3.03 10.18
C VAL A 14 -7.48 -2.19 8.94
N GLY A 15 -7.26 -2.73 7.74
CA GLY A 15 -7.53 -2.09 6.45
C GLY A 15 -9.01 -2.06 6.06
N GLY A 16 -9.38 -1.14 5.16
CA GLY A 16 -10.74 -0.96 4.65
C GLY A 16 -11.01 -1.69 3.33
N SER A 17 -12.02 -1.22 2.59
CA SER A 17 -12.32 -1.68 1.22
C SER A 17 -11.14 -1.46 0.27
N THR A 18 -10.36 -0.39 0.47
CA THR A 18 -9.14 -0.08 -0.29
C THR A 18 -8.05 -1.16 -0.17
N ASN A 19 -8.07 -1.95 0.92
CA ASN A 19 -7.13 -3.04 1.17
C ASN A 19 -7.69 -4.39 0.68
N SER A 20 -8.97 -4.64 0.94
CA SER A 20 -9.62 -5.92 0.61
C SER A 20 -9.99 -6.05 -0.86
N ALA A 21 -10.53 -5.00 -1.49
CA ALA A 21 -11.01 -5.07 -2.87
C ALA A 21 -9.92 -5.51 -3.87
N PRO A 22 -8.68 -4.95 -3.88
CA PRO A 22 -7.64 -5.40 -4.81
C PRO A 22 -7.26 -6.88 -4.66
N ILE A 23 -7.30 -7.42 -3.44
CA ILE A 23 -7.03 -8.84 -3.19
C ILE A 23 -8.20 -9.67 -3.73
N LEU A 24 -9.42 -9.27 -3.42
CA LEU A 24 -10.65 -9.96 -3.84
C LEU A 24 -10.85 -9.93 -5.36
N GLU A 25 -10.41 -8.88 -6.06
CA GLU A 25 -10.38 -8.83 -7.53
C GLU A 25 -9.45 -9.88 -8.16
N ILE A 26 -8.35 -10.24 -7.49
CA ILE A 26 -7.49 -11.35 -7.93
C ILE A 26 -8.14 -12.69 -7.54
N CYS A 27 -8.72 -12.77 -6.35
CA CYS A 27 -9.39 -13.98 -5.88
C CYS A 27 -10.65 -14.31 -6.69
N SER A 28 -11.32 -13.36 -7.32
CA SER A 28 -12.45 -13.62 -8.22
C SER A 28 -12.00 -14.47 -9.42
N ILE A 29 -10.79 -14.22 -9.94
CA ILE A 29 -10.16 -14.98 -11.02
C ILE A 29 -9.79 -16.39 -10.53
N LEU A 30 -9.22 -16.51 -9.33
CA LEU A 30 -8.90 -17.81 -8.72
C LEU A 30 -10.18 -18.63 -8.45
N ALA A 31 -11.24 -17.99 -7.95
CA ALA A 31 -12.53 -18.62 -7.73
C ALA A 31 -13.16 -19.11 -9.05
N ALA A 32 -13.10 -18.30 -10.10
CA ALA A 32 -13.54 -18.69 -11.45
C ALA A 32 -12.72 -19.87 -12.02
N ARG A 33 -11.46 -20.03 -11.59
CA ARG A 33 -10.63 -21.21 -11.87
C ARG A 33 -10.94 -22.41 -10.99
N GLY A 34 -11.90 -22.32 -10.06
CA GLY A 34 -12.39 -23.42 -9.23
C GLY A 34 -11.71 -23.56 -7.86
N HIS A 35 -10.94 -22.57 -7.43
CA HIS A 35 -10.40 -22.53 -6.08
C HIS A 35 -11.46 -22.06 -5.07
N THR A 36 -11.33 -22.45 -3.81
CA THR A 36 -12.23 -21.99 -2.73
C THR A 36 -11.59 -20.85 -1.96
N ILE A 37 -12.38 -19.81 -1.66
CA ILE A 37 -11.90 -18.59 -1.02
C ILE A 37 -12.63 -18.40 0.31
N ASP A 38 -11.88 -18.46 1.40
CA ASP A 38 -12.31 -18.02 2.72
C ASP A 38 -11.69 -16.65 3.02
N PHE A 39 -12.34 -15.87 3.89
CA PHE A 39 -11.89 -14.55 4.29
C PHE A 39 -11.75 -14.46 5.81
N ALA A 40 -10.70 -13.82 6.31
CA ALA A 40 -10.45 -13.59 7.72
C ALA A 40 -10.27 -12.11 8.02
N THR A 41 -11.01 -11.60 9.02
CA THR A 41 -11.00 -10.20 9.41
C THR A 41 -11.28 -9.98 10.89
N LEU A 42 -11.30 -8.73 11.33
CA LEU A 42 -11.69 -8.35 12.69
C LEU A 42 -13.22 -8.29 12.79
N SER A 43 -13.76 -8.49 14.00
CA SER A 43 -15.20 -8.34 14.24
C SER A 43 -15.72 -6.97 13.80
N GLY A 44 -16.90 -6.92 13.20
CA GLY A 44 -17.54 -5.70 12.71
C GLY A 44 -17.09 -5.24 11.31
N ARG A 45 -16.21 -6.00 10.64
CA ARG A 45 -15.71 -5.73 9.28
C ARG A 45 -16.09 -6.81 8.28
N GLU A 46 -17.05 -7.64 8.60
CA GLU A 46 -17.54 -8.75 7.78
C GLU A 46 -18.05 -8.26 6.42
N LYS A 47 -18.61 -7.04 6.39
CA LYS A 47 -19.19 -6.42 5.18
C LYS A 47 -18.18 -6.09 4.07
N LEU A 48 -16.87 -6.25 4.33
CA LEU A 48 -15.85 -6.06 3.31
C LEU A 48 -15.97 -7.04 2.12
N VAL A 49 -16.68 -8.16 2.30
CA VAL A 49 -16.89 -9.16 1.25
C VAL A 49 -18.29 -9.10 0.62
N ASP A 50 -19.14 -8.15 0.98
CA ASP A 50 -20.56 -8.11 0.52
C ASP A 50 -20.69 -8.09 -1.01
N ASN A 51 -19.74 -7.44 -1.71
CA ASN A 51 -19.70 -7.38 -3.17
C ASN A 51 -19.00 -8.60 -3.83
N TYR A 52 -18.63 -9.62 -3.05
CA TYR A 52 -17.78 -10.74 -3.47
C TYR A 52 -18.42 -12.09 -3.09
N PRO A 53 -19.52 -12.50 -3.77
CA PRO A 53 -20.32 -13.66 -3.39
C PRO A 53 -19.60 -15.02 -3.53
N PHE A 54 -18.42 -15.05 -4.17
CA PHE A 54 -17.59 -16.26 -4.25
C PHE A 54 -16.87 -16.59 -2.93
N VAL A 55 -16.84 -15.65 -1.96
CA VAL A 55 -16.29 -15.89 -0.63
C VAL A 55 -17.22 -16.84 0.12
N GLN A 56 -16.71 -18.01 0.50
CA GLN A 56 -17.53 -19.08 1.08
C GLN A 56 -17.76 -18.91 2.58
N LYS A 57 -16.74 -18.45 3.30
CA LYS A 57 -16.80 -18.28 4.75
C LYS A 57 -15.98 -17.09 5.21
N VAL A 58 -16.52 -16.36 6.19
CA VAL A 58 -15.84 -15.28 6.90
C VAL A 58 -15.46 -15.76 8.30
N HIS A 59 -14.20 -15.55 8.68
CA HIS A 59 -13.64 -15.91 9.98
C HIS A 59 -13.24 -14.66 10.76
N ILE A 60 -13.56 -14.64 12.05
CA ILE A 60 -13.19 -13.54 12.95
C ILE A 60 -11.90 -13.91 13.66
N VAL A 61 -10.85 -13.13 13.44
CA VAL A 61 -9.50 -13.38 14.00
C VAL A 61 -9.08 -12.35 15.04
N GLY A 62 -9.97 -11.45 15.43
CA GLY A 62 -9.68 -10.46 16.46
C GLY A 62 -10.86 -9.53 16.76
N PRO A 63 -10.72 -8.72 17.83
CA PRO A 63 -11.78 -7.83 18.27
C PRO A 63 -12.02 -6.69 17.29
N ALA A 64 -13.21 -6.10 17.35
CA ALA A 64 -13.54 -4.86 16.66
C ALA A 64 -12.69 -3.70 17.21
N ILE A 65 -12.47 -2.69 16.36
CA ILE A 65 -11.95 -1.38 16.81
C ILE A 65 -13.18 -0.54 17.17
N SER A 66 -13.24 0.01 18.38
CA SER A 66 -14.35 0.91 18.71
C SER A 66 -14.30 2.18 17.86
N ALA A 67 -15.46 2.79 17.58
CA ALA A 67 -15.52 4.02 16.79
C ALA A 67 -14.70 5.17 17.42
N GLU A 68 -14.63 5.23 18.75
CA GLU A 68 -13.84 6.22 19.48
C GLU A 68 -12.32 5.98 19.36
N GLU A 69 -11.88 4.72 19.44
CA GLU A 69 -10.46 4.37 19.27
C GLU A 69 -10.00 4.58 17.83
N ASP A 70 -10.79 4.13 16.86
CA ASP A 70 -10.59 4.42 15.44
C ASP A 70 -10.53 5.94 15.23
N GLU A 71 -11.37 6.67 15.97
CA GLU A 71 -11.41 8.09 15.87
C GLU A 71 -10.14 8.79 16.33
N LYS A 72 -9.70 8.50 17.55
CA LYS A 72 -8.47 9.01 18.13
C LYS A 72 -7.27 8.64 17.26
N HIS A 73 -7.30 7.46 16.68
CA HIS A 73 -6.24 6.97 15.80
C HIS A 73 -6.09 7.84 14.54
N TYR A 74 -7.17 8.11 13.81
CA TYR A 74 -7.08 8.94 12.61
C TYR A 74 -6.80 10.42 12.89
N ILE A 75 -7.12 10.92 14.09
CA ILE A 75 -6.65 12.24 14.54
C ILE A 75 -5.13 12.26 14.72
N LEU A 76 -4.52 11.18 15.23
CA LEU A 76 -3.06 11.10 15.32
C LEU A 76 -2.42 11.08 13.92
N PHE A 77 -3.04 10.39 12.97
CA PHE A 77 -2.57 10.35 11.58
C PHE A 77 -2.73 11.69 10.86
N SER A 78 -3.79 12.46 11.07
CA SER A 78 -3.87 13.80 10.44
C SER A 78 -2.74 14.75 10.91
N ARG A 79 -2.21 14.51 12.11
CA ARG A 79 -1.06 15.22 12.70
C ARG A 79 0.31 14.66 12.27
N TRP A 80 0.34 13.64 11.41
CA TRP A 80 1.57 13.03 10.94
C TRP A 80 2.50 14.08 10.33
N ASN A 81 3.70 14.22 10.88
CA ASN A 81 4.70 15.15 10.37
C ASN A 81 6.12 14.62 10.66
N TRP A 82 6.89 14.36 9.60
CA TRP A 82 8.26 13.83 9.71
C TRP A 82 9.30 14.88 10.13
N ASN A 83 8.95 16.16 10.10
CA ASN A 83 9.87 17.26 10.37
C ASN A 83 9.80 17.75 11.82
N THR A 84 8.77 17.39 12.58
CA THR A 84 8.61 17.79 13.98
C THR A 84 8.80 16.61 14.93
N ALA A 85 9.32 16.89 16.13
CA ALA A 85 9.46 15.86 17.16
C ALA A 85 8.10 15.31 17.62
N GLN A 86 7.09 16.18 17.75
CA GLN A 86 5.74 15.79 18.11
C GLN A 86 5.09 14.91 17.04
N GLY A 87 5.19 15.30 15.76
CA GLY A 87 4.68 14.49 14.65
C GLY A 87 5.29 13.09 14.63
N LYS A 88 6.61 12.96 14.84
CA LYS A 88 7.28 11.65 14.99
C LYS A 88 6.73 10.80 16.14
N ARG A 89 6.44 11.41 17.30
CA ARG A 89 5.82 10.69 18.44
C ARG A 89 4.41 10.20 18.09
N ASP A 90 3.62 11.02 17.39
CA ASP A 90 2.25 10.68 17.01
C ASP A 90 2.21 9.54 15.96
N ILE A 91 3.17 9.52 15.02
CA ILE A 91 3.37 8.39 14.09
C ILE A 91 3.61 7.09 14.86
N VAL A 92 4.51 7.12 15.84
CA VAL A 92 4.87 5.94 16.63
C VAL A 92 3.67 5.44 17.44
N LYS A 93 2.90 6.36 18.06
CA LYS A 93 1.67 6.01 18.76
C LYS A 93 0.64 5.38 17.84
N GLY A 94 0.42 5.95 16.65
CA GLY A 94 -0.45 5.38 15.63
C GLY A 94 0.00 3.98 15.23
N LYS A 95 1.29 3.77 14.93
CA LYS A 95 1.81 2.44 14.60
C LYS A 95 1.64 1.43 15.74
N MET A 96 1.87 1.83 16.99
CA MET A 96 1.65 0.98 18.15
C MET A 96 0.19 0.55 18.30
N ALA A 97 -0.77 1.45 18.03
CA ALA A 97 -2.19 1.13 18.11
C ALA A 97 -2.60 0.04 17.11
N PHE A 98 -2.11 0.08 15.87
CA PHE A 98 -2.35 -1.01 14.91
C PHE A 98 -1.61 -2.29 15.30
N ASP A 99 -0.36 -2.20 15.73
CA ASP A 99 0.43 -3.37 16.09
C ASP A 99 -0.11 -4.09 17.34
N ALA A 100 -0.89 -3.39 18.18
CA ALA A 100 -1.55 -3.99 19.33
C ALA A 100 -2.59 -5.06 18.95
N PHE A 101 -3.08 -5.07 17.71
CA PHE A 101 -3.97 -6.12 17.20
C PHE A 101 -3.24 -7.40 16.79
N TRP A 102 -1.91 -7.35 16.67
CA TRP A 102 -1.11 -8.49 16.23
C TRP A 102 -1.33 -9.76 17.08
N PRO A 103 -1.32 -9.73 18.44
CA PRO A 103 -1.51 -10.95 19.24
C PRO A 103 -2.87 -11.61 19.01
N PHE A 104 -3.94 -10.81 18.92
CA PHE A 104 -5.28 -11.32 18.66
C PHE A 104 -5.34 -11.98 17.28
N THR A 105 -4.90 -11.25 16.26
CA THR A 105 -4.85 -11.72 14.86
C THR A 105 -4.02 -13.00 14.74
N TYR A 106 -2.85 -13.05 15.38
CA TYR A 106 -1.96 -14.20 15.38
C TYR A 106 -2.66 -15.43 15.97
N ARG A 107 -3.24 -15.33 17.17
CA ARG A 107 -3.97 -16.45 17.81
C ARG A 107 -5.18 -16.89 17.00
N GLY A 108 -6.00 -15.95 16.53
CA GLY A 108 -7.19 -16.25 15.73
C GLY A 108 -6.84 -16.94 14.41
N LEU A 109 -5.78 -16.48 13.72
CA LEU A 109 -5.32 -17.15 12.51
C LEU A 109 -4.83 -18.58 12.78
N LYS A 110 -4.15 -18.84 13.91
CA LYS A 110 -3.74 -20.21 14.26
C LYS A 110 -4.94 -21.14 14.41
N GLU A 111 -6.00 -20.69 15.06
CA GLU A 111 -7.24 -21.45 15.21
C GLU A 111 -7.91 -21.73 13.87
N VAL A 112 -8.05 -20.70 13.03
CA VAL A 112 -8.63 -20.81 11.68
C VAL A 112 -7.80 -21.77 10.82
N ILE A 113 -6.47 -21.64 10.79
CA ILE A 113 -5.57 -22.48 9.99
C ILE A 113 -5.63 -23.94 10.45
N THR A 114 -5.71 -24.18 11.76
CA THR A 114 -5.79 -25.55 12.31
C THR A 114 -7.13 -26.21 11.95
N THR A 115 -8.22 -25.43 11.96
CA THR A 115 -9.58 -25.95 11.71
C THR A 115 -9.88 -26.09 10.23
N THR A 116 -9.54 -25.08 9.43
CA THR A 116 -9.92 -25.00 8.01
C THR A 116 -8.90 -25.62 7.07
N LYS A 117 -7.65 -25.76 7.54
CA LYS A 117 -6.49 -26.31 6.82
C LYS A 117 -6.33 -25.68 5.42
N PRO A 118 -6.12 -24.35 5.30
CA PRO A 118 -5.96 -23.68 4.01
C PRO A 118 -4.63 -24.09 3.35
N ASP A 119 -4.58 -24.05 2.03
CA ASP A 119 -3.39 -24.42 1.25
C ASP A 119 -2.52 -23.20 0.91
N PHE A 120 -3.09 -21.99 0.97
CA PHE A 120 -2.42 -20.72 0.65
C PHE A 120 -3.02 -19.57 1.44
N ILE A 121 -2.19 -18.60 1.85
CA ILE A 121 -2.64 -17.36 2.49
C ILE A 121 -2.37 -16.16 1.59
N PHE A 122 -3.35 -15.29 1.38
CA PHE A 122 -3.17 -14.02 0.67
C PHE A 122 -3.58 -12.87 1.59
N SER A 123 -2.63 -12.07 2.06
CA SER A 123 -2.91 -11.04 3.05
C SER A 123 -2.67 -9.62 2.55
N ASP A 124 -3.32 -8.67 3.21
CA ASP A 124 -2.94 -7.26 3.15
C ASP A 124 -1.58 -7.03 3.85
N PHE A 125 -0.87 -5.97 3.46
CA PHE A 125 0.46 -5.65 3.98
C PHE A 125 0.49 -5.27 5.48
N HIS A 126 -0.63 -4.83 6.05
CA HIS A 126 -0.70 -4.54 7.49
C HIS A 126 -0.78 -5.80 8.34
N VAL A 127 -1.11 -6.96 7.76
CA VAL A 127 -1.35 -8.20 8.50
C VAL A 127 -0.05 -8.99 8.71
N GLU A 128 0.86 -8.43 9.49
CA GLU A 128 2.14 -9.09 9.77
C GLU A 128 1.98 -10.45 10.47
N ALA A 129 0.90 -10.64 11.23
CA ALA A 129 0.56 -11.93 11.84
C ALA A 129 0.39 -13.06 10.81
N ALA A 130 -0.04 -12.72 9.58
CA ALA A 130 -0.17 -13.69 8.49
C ALA A 130 1.21 -14.29 8.10
N LEU A 131 2.26 -13.46 8.04
CA LEU A 131 3.62 -13.93 7.77
C LEU A 131 4.12 -14.88 8.85
N ASP A 132 3.83 -14.56 10.12
CA ASP A 132 4.27 -15.37 11.25
C ASP A 132 3.61 -16.74 11.29
N VAL A 133 2.30 -16.81 11.04
CA VAL A 133 1.59 -18.10 10.94
C VAL A 133 2.00 -18.86 9.68
N CYS A 134 2.27 -18.20 8.54
CA CYS A 134 2.77 -18.89 7.35
C CYS A 134 4.12 -19.55 7.61
N ASN A 135 5.01 -18.88 8.34
CA ASN A 135 6.30 -19.43 8.74
C ASN A 135 6.16 -20.61 9.72
N GLU A 136 5.27 -20.50 10.70
CA GLU A 136 5.01 -21.56 11.68
C GLU A 136 4.35 -22.80 11.06
N PHE A 137 3.36 -22.59 10.19
CA PHE A 137 2.56 -23.65 9.56
C PHE A 137 3.09 -24.08 8.18
N ARG A 138 4.19 -23.48 7.70
CA ARG A 138 4.81 -23.78 6.39
C ARG A 138 3.80 -23.67 5.23
N LEU A 139 3.09 -22.54 5.18
CA LEU A 139 2.13 -22.23 4.12
C LEU A 139 2.74 -21.25 3.10
N PRO A 140 2.48 -21.43 1.79
CA PRO A 140 2.80 -20.43 0.79
C PRO A 140 1.95 -19.17 1.01
N HIS A 141 2.52 -18.04 0.63
CA HIS A 141 1.95 -16.75 0.98
C HIS A 141 2.17 -15.70 -0.10
N ALA A 142 1.18 -14.81 -0.26
CA ALA A 142 1.31 -13.57 -1.00
C ALA A 142 0.87 -12.38 -0.14
N VAL A 143 1.49 -11.22 -0.36
CA VAL A 143 1.10 -9.95 0.26
C VAL A 143 0.73 -8.93 -0.80
N MET A 144 -0.42 -8.29 -0.62
CA MET A 144 -0.80 -7.11 -1.39
C MET A 144 -0.32 -5.84 -0.69
N TRP A 145 0.49 -5.06 -1.39
CA TRP A 145 0.92 -3.75 -0.97
C TRP A 145 0.31 -2.68 -1.88
N PRO A 146 -0.09 -1.51 -1.34
CA PRO A 146 -0.58 -0.40 -2.15
C PRO A 146 0.54 0.33 -2.91
N GLN A 147 1.79 0.11 -2.50
CA GLN A 147 2.98 0.70 -3.10
C GLN A 147 4.22 -0.16 -2.84
N MET A 148 5.37 0.22 -3.41
CA MET A 148 6.66 -0.44 -3.11
C MET A 148 6.88 -0.62 -1.59
N PRO A 149 7.20 -1.85 -1.11
CA PRO A 149 7.29 -2.13 0.30
C PRO A 149 8.38 -1.32 0.99
N TRP A 150 8.08 -0.84 2.19
CA TRP A 150 9.03 -0.09 2.99
C TRP A 150 10.18 -0.95 3.45
N LEU A 151 11.38 -0.36 3.49
CA LEU A 151 12.59 -0.99 4.02
C LEU A 151 13.05 -2.26 3.26
N MET A 152 12.43 -2.57 2.12
CA MET A 152 12.76 -3.74 1.28
C MET A 152 13.29 -3.29 -0.07
N MET A 153 14.12 -4.14 -0.67
CA MET A 153 14.74 -3.95 -1.99
C MET A 153 15.46 -2.60 -2.11
N PRO A 154 16.45 -2.32 -1.24
CA PRO A 154 17.21 -1.08 -1.32
C PRO A 154 18.01 -1.04 -2.63
N GLN A 155 18.06 0.16 -3.23
CA GLN A 155 18.83 0.42 -4.45
C GLN A 155 19.81 1.55 -4.21
N LYS A 156 21.03 1.41 -4.75
CA LYS A 156 22.11 2.41 -4.54
C LYS A 156 21.74 3.80 -5.06
N TYR A 157 20.93 3.86 -6.11
CA TYR A 157 20.47 5.11 -6.72
C TYR A 157 19.21 5.69 -6.07
N ILE A 158 18.56 4.98 -5.13
CA ILE A 158 17.43 5.49 -4.35
C ILE A 158 17.94 5.87 -2.96
N PRO A 159 18.10 7.18 -2.66
CA PRO A 159 18.69 7.59 -1.39
C PRO A 159 17.74 7.29 -0.22
N GLY A 160 18.32 7.02 0.95
CA GLY A 160 17.58 6.73 2.18
C GLY A 160 17.02 5.31 2.23
N GLN A 161 15.81 5.19 2.79
CA GLN A 161 15.11 3.91 2.90
C GLN A 161 13.99 3.81 1.86
N PRO A 162 13.85 2.67 1.16
CA PRO A 162 12.76 2.46 0.21
C PRO A 162 11.39 2.83 0.77
N GLY A 163 10.66 3.66 0.03
CA GLY A 163 9.29 4.10 0.34
C GLY A 163 9.19 5.19 1.41
N MET A 164 10.31 5.70 1.92
CA MET A 164 10.36 6.79 2.91
C MET A 164 10.81 8.13 2.29
N GLN A 165 10.92 8.21 0.96
CA GLN A 165 11.35 9.39 0.23
C GLN A 165 10.41 10.58 0.46
N GLN A 166 10.96 11.76 0.75
CA GLN A 166 10.21 13.00 1.01
C GLN A 166 10.54 14.13 0.02
N ARG A 167 11.78 14.20 -0.46
CA ARG A 167 12.31 15.30 -1.28
C ARG A 167 12.74 14.84 -2.66
N CYS A 168 13.35 13.65 -2.75
CA CYS A 168 13.77 13.07 -4.03
C CYS A 168 13.49 11.57 -4.10
N LEU A 169 13.10 11.11 -5.30
CA LEU A 169 12.78 9.71 -5.56
C LEU A 169 14.02 8.89 -5.96
N THR A 170 14.98 9.52 -6.64
CA THR A 170 16.26 8.95 -7.09
C THR A 170 17.37 9.97 -6.91
N SER A 171 18.63 9.51 -6.98
CA SER A 171 19.81 10.35 -6.92
C SER A 171 20.14 11.03 -8.26
N GLU A 172 19.46 10.67 -9.36
CA GLU A 172 19.81 11.05 -10.73
C GLU A 172 19.87 12.56 -10.96
N HIS A 173 18.87 13.28 -10.41
CA HIS A 173 18.77 14.74 -10.51
C HIS A 173 18.66 15.41 -9.14
N ALA A 174 18.98 14.67 -8.07
CA ALA A 174 18.87 15.18 -6.72
C ALA A 174 20.12 15.96 -6.31
N SER A 175 19.91 17.09 -5.63
CA SER A 175 21.01 17.83 -5.01
C SER A 175 21.70 16.97 -3.94
N ILE A 176 22.95 17.32 -3.61
CA ILE A 176 23.67 16.66 -2.49
C ILE A 176 22.90 16.81 -1.18
N TYR A 177 22.25 17.97 -0.98
CA TYR A 177 21.43 18.25 0.20
C TYR A 177 20.23 17.29 0.29
N ASP A 178 19.46 17.12 -0.78
CA ASP A 178 18.31 16.22 -0.78
C ASP A 178 18.75 14.78 -0.54
N ARG A 179 19.84 14.34 -1.18
CA ARG A 179 20.40 12.99 -0.97
C ARG A 179 20.81 12.77 0.48
N LEU A 180 21.52 13.72 1.10
CA LEU A 180 21.90 13.65 2.51
C LEU A 180 20.68 13.66 3.43
N PHE A 181 19.66 14.45 3.13
CA PHE A 181 18.41 14.49 3.89
C PHE A 181 17.71 13.12 3.91
N GLU A 182 17.62 12.47 2.74
CA GLU A 182 17.02 11.13 2.62
C GLU A 182 17.89 10.06 3.30
N MET A 183 19.21 10.07 3.08
CA MET A 183 20.14 9.10 3.67
C MET A 183 20.15 9.13 5.20
N THR A 184 19.95 10.32 5.80
CA THR A 184 19.92 10.49 7.25
C THR A 184 18.54 10.26 7.87
N PHE A 185 17.52 9.87 7.10
CA PHE A 185 16.15 9.68 7.59
C PHE A 185 16.06 8.77 8.83
N LEU A 186 16.72 7.60 8.78
CA LEU A 186 16.72 6.67 9.92
C LEU A 186 17.44 7.25 11.13
N LEU A 187 18.57 7.94 10.94
CA LEU A 187 19.30 8.58 12.03
C LEU A 187 18.44 9.64 12.72
N ARG A 188 17.75 10.47 11.94
CA ARG A 188 16.85 11.53 12.43
C ARG A 188 15.58 11.00 13.10
N SER A 189 15.23 9.74 12.88
CA SER A 189 13.99 9.14 13.36
C SER A 189 14.21 8.08 14.44
N ALA A 190 15.38 7.44 14.50
CA ALA A 190 15.67 6.30 15.37
C ALA A 190 15.27 6.50 16.84
N PRO A 191 15.57 7.63 17.52
CA PRO A 191 15.23 7.81 18.92
C PRO A 191 13.73 7.65 19.23
N PHE A 192 12.87 8.00 18.27
CA PHE A 192 11.42 7.93 18.42
C PHE A 192 10.89 6.49 18.27
N PHE A 193 11.56 5.65 17.47
CA PHE A 193 11.11 4.28 17.17
C PHE A 193 11.70 3.22 18.12
N LEU A 194 12.75 3.53 18.88
CA LEU A 194 13.38 2.56 19.81
C LEU A 194 12.37 1.94 20.77
N HIS A 195 11.51 2.77 21.37
CA HIS A 195 10.46 2.28 22.27
C HIS A 195 9.52 1.29 21.57
N TRP A 196 9.02 1.63 20.37
CA TRP A 196 8.17 0.75 19.57
C TRP A 196 8.87 -0.55 19.19
N ILE A 197 10.17 -0.51 18.83
CA ILE A 197 10.95 -1.72 18.53
C ILE A 197 11.05 -2.64 19.75
N PHE A 198 11.34 -2.10 20.94
CA PHE A 198 11.43 -2.93 22.16
C PHE A 198 10.06 -3.46 22.58
N TRP A 199 9.02 -2.64 22.47
CA TRP A 199 7.65 -3.01 22.78
C TRP A 199 7.15 -4.13 21.85
N THR A 200 7.34 -4.01 20.53
CA THR A 200 6.97 -5.07 19.57
C THR A 200 7.74 -6.37 19.81
N LYS A 201 9.05 -6.29 20.12
CA LYS A 201 9.85 -7.47 20.50
C LYS A 201 9.31 -8.13 21.78
N ALA A 202 8.91 -7.36 22.78
CA ALA A 202 8.33 -7.90 24.01
C ALA A 202 6.96 -8.55 23.75
N MET A 203 6.10 -7.89 22.98
CA MET A 203 4.80 -8.42 22.56
C MET A 203 4.93 -9.77 21.82
N ARG A 204 5.83 -9.85 20.83
CA ARG A 204 6.06 -11.09 20.06
C ARG A 204 6.63 -12.22 20.93
N ARG A 205 7.57 -11.90 21.83
CA ARG A 205 8.15 -12.88 22.77
C ARG A 205 7.10 -13.49 23.70
N LYS A 206 6.07 -12.74 24.11
CA LYS A 206 4.97 -13.29 24.93
C LYS A 206 4.19 -14.38 24.21
N GLU A 207 4.10 -14.31 22.88
CA GLU A 207 3.49 -15.34 22.04
C GLU A 207 4.48 -16.40 21.55
N GLY A 208 5.72 -16.40 22.06
CA GLY A 208 6.76 -17.35 21.64
C GLY A 208 7.34 -17.08 20.24
N VAL A 209 7.06 -15.92 19.64
CA VAL A 209 7.50 -15.58 18.28
C VAL A 209 8.83 -14.81 18.32
N ALA A 210 9.76 -15.24 17.48
CA ALA A 210 11.07 -14.59 17.36
C ALA A 210 10.95 -13.12 16.89
N PRO A 211 11.97 -12.28 17.20
CA PRO A 211 12.09 -10.97 16.58
C PRO A 211 12.12 -11.07 15.05
N ARG A 212 11.65 -10.02 14.38
CA ARG A 212 11.59 -10.01 12.92
C ARG A 212 12.99 -10.16 12.31
N PRO A 213 13.14 -10.94 11.23
CA PRO A 213 14.35 -10.93 10.44
C PRO A 213 14.55 -9.54 9.81
N LYS A 214 15.80 -9.21 9.46
CA LYS A 214 16.11 -7.99 8.73
C LYS A 214 15.48 -8.08 7.34
N LEU A 215 14.59 -7.15 7.02
CA LEU A 215 13.97 -7.06 5.70
C LEU A 215 15.00 -6.56 4.69
N SER A 216 15.36 -7.38 3.70
CA SER A 216 16.17 -6.95 2.55
C SER A 216 15.45 -7.32 1.25
N LYS A 217 15.04 -8.57 1.11
CA LYS A 217 14.23 -9.11 0.02
C LYS A 217 13.20 -10.10 0.60
N PRO A 218 12.00 -10.21 0.00
CA PRO A 218 11.01 -11.19 0.43
C PRO A 218 11.39 -12.60 -0.03
N ASP A 219 10.94 -13.59 0.72
CA ASP A 219 10.93 -15.02 0.40
C ASP A 219 9.50 -15.54 0.14
N TYR A 220 8.56 -14.62 -0.09
CA TYR A 220 7.15 -14.83 -0.42
C TYR A 220 6.74 -13.90 -1.57
N LEU A 221 5.60 -14.16 -2.20
CA LEU A 221 5.10 -13.31 -3.28
C LEU A 221 4.66 -11.93 -2.76
N VAL A 222 5.07 -10.88 -3.45
CA VAL A 222 4.68 -9.50 -3.17
C VAL A 222 4.04 -8.90 -4.41
N PHE A 223 2.77 -8.57 -4.29
CA PHE A 223 2.03 -7.84 -5.30
C PHE A 223 1.93 -6.37 -4.93
N LEU A 224 2.08 -5.51 -5.92
CA LEU A 224 1.87 -4.08 -5.78
C LEU A 224 0.60 -3.72 -6.55
N ASN A 225 -0.39 -3.16 -5.85
CA ASN A 225 -1.51 -2.48 -6.49
C ASN A 225 -1.07 -1.10 -7.03
N ASN A 226 -0.02 -1.11 -7.83
CA ASN A 226 0.57 0.04 -8.50
C ASN A 226 1.36 -0.43 -9.73
N PHE A 227 1.92 0.49 -10.50
CA PHE A 227 2.66 0.21 -11.72
C PHE A 227 3.85 1.15 -11.92
N TYR A 228 4.83 0.71 -12.71
CA TYR A 228 5.97 1.56 -13.06
C TYR A 228 5.52 2.75 -13.89
N GLY A 229 5.97 3.93 -13.47
CA GLY A 229 5.43 5.24 -13.90
C GLY A 229 4.75 5.96 -12.72
N MET A 230 4.04 5.21 -11.88
CA MET A 230 3.58 5.67 -10.56
C MET A 230 4.43 5.12 -9.40
N GLU A 231 5.27 4.12 -9.67
CA GLU A 231 6.40 3.70 -8.84
C GLU A 231 7.71 4.14 -9.48
N THR A 232 8.69 4.47 -8.63
CA THR A 232 10.07 4.71 -9.06
C THR A 232 10.64 3.41 -9.66
N PRO A 233 11.06 3.40 -10.94
CA PRO A 233 11.65 2.23 -11.57
C PRO A 233 12.84 1.71 -10.76
N ARG A 234 12.90 0.39 -10.57
CA ARG A 234 13.97 -0.27 -9.84
C ARG A 234 14.11 -1.74 -10.20
N ASP A 235 15.27 -2.30 -9.89
CA ASP A 235 15.46 -3.74 -9.95
C ASP A 235 14.69 -4.40 -8.81
N THR A 236 13.84 -5.36 -9.16
CA THR A 236 13.04 -6.17 -8.22
C THR A 236 13.34 -7.65 -8.40
N PRO A 237 13.33 -8.45 -7.32
CA PRO A 237 13.45 -9.90 -7.44
C PRO A 237 12.22 -10.50 -8.15
N PRO A 238 12.31 -11.74 -8.67
CA PRO A 238 11.20 -12.45 -9.32
C PRO A 238 10.01 -12.79 -8.41
N LEU A 239 10.04 -12.40 -7.13
CA LEU A 239 8.93 -12.54 -6.20
C LEU A 239 8.10 -11.26 -6.05
N VAL A 240 8.53 -10.14 -6.65
CA VAL A 240 7.90 -8.83 -6.45
C VAL A 240 7.39 -8.28 -7.78
N HIS A 241 6.08 -8.07 -7.87
CA HIS A 241 5.41 -7.72 -9.12
C HIS A 241 4.45 -6.54 -8.97
N PRO A 242 4.67 -5.43 -9.70
CA PRO A 242 3.66 -4.43 -9.93
C PRO A 242 2.57 -4.96 -10.87
N VAL A 243 1.40 -5.20 -10.30
CA VAL A 243 0.21 -5.80 -10.95
C VAL A 243 -0.99 -4.87 -10.95
N GLY A 244 -0.82 -3.63 -10.51
CA GLY A 244 -1.85 -2.60 -10.53
C GLY A 244 -1.92 -1.79 -11.83
N PRO A 245 -2.90 -0.89 -11.94
CA PRO A 245 -3.97 -0.67 -10.96
C PRO A 245 -4.99 -1.81 -10.99
N ILE A 246 -5.23 -2.44 -9.85
CA ILE A 246 -6.26 -3.49 -9.69
C ILE A 246 -7.57 -2.78 -9.40
N LEU A 247 -8.47 -2.84 -10.36
CA LEU A 247 -9.76 -2.20 -10.34
C LEU A 247 -10.84 -3.25 -10.68
N ALA A 248 -12.01 -3.10 -10.06
CA ALA A 248 -13.19 -3.88 -10.44
C ALA A 248 -13.62 -3.55 -11.88
N ASP A 249 -14.10 -4.55 -12.60
CA ASP A 249 -14.57 -4.36 -13.98
C ASP A 249 -15.92 -3.61 -14.05
N SER A 250 -16.69 -3.69 -12.97
CA SER A 250 -17.95 -2.95 -12.78
C SER A 250 -17.91 -2.11 -11.51
N TYR A 251 -18.58 -0.96 -11.52
CA TYR A 251 -18.71 -0.05 -10.38
C TYR A 251 -20.06 0.68 -10.43
N SER A 252 -20.46 1.28 -9.32
CA SER A 252 -21.79 1.90 -9.15
C SER A 252 -22.04 3.00 -10.19
N ALA A 253 -23.11 2.90 -10.96
CA ALA A 253 -23.49 3.93 -11.92
C ALA A 253 -23.79 5.28 -11.25
N LEU A 254 -23.71 6.37 -12.01
CA LEU A 254 -24.22 7.67 -11.58
C LEU A 254 -25.74 7.62 -11.49
N ASP A 255 -26.29 8.10 -10.38
CA ASP A 255 -27.74 8.19 -10.14
C ASP A 255 -28.14 9.53 -9.51
N GLY A 256 -29.44 9.81 -9.50
CA GLY A 256 -30.04 10.94 -8.80
C GLY A 256 -29.39 12.30 -9.07
N ASP A 257 -29.26 13.07 -7.99
CA ASP A 257 -28.84 14.48 -8.03
C ASP A 257 -27.41 14.67 -8.56
N ILE A 258 -26.50 13.72 -8.29
CA ILE A 258 -25.11 13.84 -8.76
C ILE A 258 -25.02 13.68 -10.26
N LYS A 259 -25.84 12.80 -10.86
CA LYS A 259 -25.89 12.65 -12.31
C LYS A 259 -26.37 13.95 -12.96
N SER A 260 -27.49 14.50 -12.51
CA SER A 260 -28.03 15.77 -13.04
C SER A 260 -27.02 16.91 -12.89
N PHE A 261 -26.36 17.01 -11.73
CA PHE A 261 -25.32 18.02 -11.50
C PHE A 261 -24.17 17.89 -12.51
N LEU A 262 -23.69 16.67 -12.77
CA LEU A 262 -22.61 16.45 -13.73
C LEU A 262 -23.01 16.74 -15.18
N GLU A 263 -24.29 16.57 -15.53
CA GLU A 263 -24.85 16.87 -16.87
C GLU A 263 -25.07 18.38 -17.09
N GLU A 264 -25.32 19.14 -16.03
CA GLU A 264 -25.51 20.60 -16.07
C GLU A 264 -24.18 21.39 -16.17
N HIS A 265 -23.06 20.78 -15.77
CA HIS A 265 -21.74 21.41 -15.72
C HIS A 265 -20.78 20.83 -16.77
N GLN A 266 -19.86 21.64 -17.26
CA GLN A 266 -18.88 21.24 -18.30
C GLN A 266 -17.48 20.99 -17.73
N SER A 267 -17.17 21.54 -16.56
CA SER A 267 -15.81 21.57 -16.01
C SER A 267 -15.83 21.53 -14.48
N ILE A 268 -15.99 20.34 -13.91
CA ILE A 268 -16.08 20.16 -12.47
C ILE A 268 -14.77 19.74 -11.83
N ALA A 269 -14.56 20.20 -10.60
CA ALA A 269 -13.56 19.67 -9.69
C ALA A 269 -14.19 18.61 -8.78
N LEU A 270 -13.69 17.39 -8.83
CA LEU A 270 -13.97 16.39 -7.80
C LEU A 270 -13.04 16.64 -6.60
N VAL A 271 -13.59 16.60 -5.38
CA VAL A 271 -12.83 16.76 -4.15
C VAL A 271 -13.11 15.58 -3.23
N ALA A 272 -12.09 14.76 -2.95
CA ALA A 272 -12.21 13.63 -2.05
C ALA A 272 -10.91 13.35 -1.29
N PHE A 273 -10.97 13.49 0.03
CA PHE A 273 -9.87 13.15 0.93
C PHE A 273 -10.00 11.74 1.53
N GLY A 274 -10.96 10.94 1.06
CA GLY A 274 -11.20 9.59 1.56
C GLY A 274 -11.97 9.56 2.88
N THR A 275 -12.29 8.36 3.35
CA THR A 275 -13.12 8.11 4.54
C THR A 275 -12.41 8.38 5.85
N HIS A 276 -11.08 8.29 5.85
CA HIS A 276 -10.25 8.30 7.04
C HIS A 276 -9.51 9.61 7.29
N VAL A 277 -9.41 10.48 6.29
CA VAL A 277 -8.77 11.78 6.47
C VAL A 277 -9.67 12.72 7.24
N ILE A 278 -9.06 13.35 8.23
CA ILE A 278 -9.68 14.39 9.03
C ILE A 278 -8.93 15.69 8.75
N LEU A 279 -9.65 16.63 8.15
CA LEU A 279 -9.19 18.00 7.97
C LEU A 279 -9.74 18.88 9.09
N ASP A 280 -8.94 19.84 9.52
CA ASP A 280 -9.41 20.91 10.41
C ASP A 280 -10.16 21.99 9.63
N ASP A 281 -10.93 22.79 10.36
CA ASP A 281 -11.82 23.81 9.81
C ASP A 281 -11.06 24.81 8.94
N ALA A 282 -9.88 25.24 9.39
CA ALA A 282 -9.04 26.17 8.66
C ALA A 282 -8.63 25.61 7.28
N LYS A 283 -8.27 24.32 7.19
CA LYS A 283 -7.96 23.66 5.92
C LYS A 283 -9.19 23.53 5.03
N ILE A 284 -10.35 23.20 5.59
CA ILE A 284 -11.61 23.11 4.85
C ILE A 284 -11.93 24.48 4.23
N PHE A 285 -11.85 25.58 5.00
CA PHE A 285 -12.11 26.92 4.47
C PHE A 285 -11.08 27.35 3.42
N LYS A 286 -9.80 27.01 3.59
CA LYS A 286 -8.78 27.25 2.55
C LYS A 286 -9.12 26.52 1.24
N ILE A 287 -9.59 25.28 1.32
CA ILE A 287 -10.00 24.51 0.14
C ILE A 287 -11.26 25.12 -0.50
N ILE A 288 -12.29 25.44 0.29
CA ILE A 288 -13.52 26.10 -0.21
C ILE A 288 -13.16 27.39 -0.94
N ASN A 289 -12.35 28.25 -0.31
CA ASN A 289 -11.93 29.52 -0.91
C ASN A 289 -11.07 29.35 -2.17
N GLY A 290 -10.18 28.36 -2.18
CA GLY A 290 -9.36 28.07 -3.35
C GLY A 290 -10.19 27.60 -4.56
N LEU A 291 -11.22 26.79 -4.32
CA LEU A 291 -12.16 26.32 -5.34
C LEU A 291 -13.11 27.43 -5.79
N ALA A 292 -13.65 28.24 -4.86
CA ALA A 292 -14.45 29.42 -5.20
C ALA A 292 -13.66 30.42 -6.06
N GLY A 293 -12.35 30.59 -5.77
CA GLY A 293 -11.44 31.34 -6.62
C GLY A 293 -11.32 30.73 -8.02
N ALA A 294 -11.18 29.40 -8.12
CA ALA A 294 -11.10 28.72 -9.42
C ALA A 294 -12.38 28.87 -10.26
N ILE A 295 -13.56 28.84 -9.61
CA ILE A 295 -14.85 29.15 -10.25
C ILE A 295 -14.86 30.60 -10.74
N SER A 296 -14.45 31.54 -9.90
CA SER A 296 -14.45 32.97 -10.24
C SER A 296 -13.50 33.32 -11.40
N PHE A 297 -12.44 32.54 -11.59
CA PHE A 297 -11.54 32.65 -12.75
C PHE A 297 -12.05 31.91 -14.00
N GLY A 298 -13.20 31.22 -13.92
CA GLY A 298 -13.74 30.42 -15.03
C GLY A 298 -12.88 29.20 -15.38
N LEU A 299 -12.11 28.67 -14.43
CA LEU A 299 -11.28 27.46 -14.62
C LEU A 299 -12.11 26.18 -14.48
N ILE A 300 -13.15 26.25 -13.64
CA ILE A 300 -14.16 25.23 -13.37
C ILE A 300 -15.51 25.93 -13.20
N ASP A 301 -16.61 25.22 -13.41
CA ASP A 301 -17.98 25.73 -13.23
C ASP A 301 -18.75 25.00 -12.11
N GLY A 302 -18.27 23.82 -11.69
CA GLY A 302 -18.85 23.05 -10.58
C GLY A 302 -17.83 22.37 -9.67
N VAL A 303 -18.27 22.04 -8.46
CA VAL A 303 -17.50 21.29 -7.45
C VAL A 303 -18.34 20.17 -6.90
N VAL A 304 -17.85 18.94 -7.01
CA VAL A 304 -18.40 17.77 -6.30
C VAL A 304 -17.47 17.46 -5.14
N TRP A 305 -17.93 17.58 -3.90
CA TRP A 305 -17.14 17.27 -2.72
C TRP A 305 -17.74 16.14 -1.89
N ALA A 306 -17.04 14.99 -1.91
CA ALA A 306 -17.27 13.88 -0.99
C ALA A 306 -16.64 14.17 0.38
N LEU A 307 -17.40 14.83 1.26
CA LEU A 307 -16.98 15.17 2.62
C LEU A 307 -17.70 14.29 3.64
N SER A 308 -16.94 13.41 4.30
CA SER A 308 -17.50 12.42 5.23
C SER A 308 -18.37 13.06 6.33
N ALA A 309 -19.41 12.35 6.79
CA ALA A 309 -20.26 12.80 7.88
C ALA A 309 -19.46 13.16 9.14
N ARG A 310 -18.37 12.42 9.38
CA ARG A 310 -17.46 12.64 10.50
C ARG A 310 -16.68 13.96 10.40
N SER A 311 -16.28 14.35 9.20
CA SER A 311 -15.66 15.66 8.96
C SER A 311 -16.68 16.78 9.08
N ARG A 312 -17.91 16.58 8.59
CA ARG A 312 -19.00 17.56 8.69
C ARG A 312 -19.42 17.82 10.14
N GLY A 313 -19.54 16.77 10.96
CA GLY A 313 -20.03 16.87 12.34
C GLY A 313 -19.12 17.61 13.32
N ARG A 314 -17.90 18.00 12.90
CA ARG A 314 -16.97 18.78 13.73
C ARG A 314 -16.99 20.28 13.46
N LEU A 315 -17.53 20.68 12.32
CA LEU A 315 -17.62 22.08 11.92
C LEU A 315 -18.80 22.73 12.62
N ASP A 316 -18.62 23.95 13.13
CA ASP A 316 -19.76 24.83 13.41
C ASP A 316 -20.40 25.21 12.07
N THR A 317 -21.59 24.68 11.80
CA THR A 317 -22.29 24.89 10.52
C THR A 317 -23.16 26.16 10.53
N SER A 318 -23.31 26.80 11.68
CA SER A 318 -24.13 28.02 11.83
C SER A 318 -23.44 29.28 11.33
N ILE A 319 -22.11 29.25 11.21
CA ILE A 319 -21.33 30.38 10.74
C ILE A 319 -21.53 30.61 9.24
N ARG A 320 -21.37 31.88 8.82
CA ARG A 320 -21.28 32.24 7.40
C ARG A 320 -20.01 31.68 6.79
N VAL A 321 -20.07 31.29 5.52
CA VAL A 321 -18.88 30.82 4.80
C VAL A 321 -17.86 31.97 4.78
N PRO A 322 -16.63 31.76 5.28
CA PRO A 322 -15.60 32.80 5.31
C PRO A 322 -14.96 32.95 3.92
N SER A 323 -15.77 33.35 2.94
CA SER A 323 -15.44 33.49 1.52
C SER A 323 -16.11 34.72 0.96
N SER A 324 -15.40 35.53 0.17
CA SER A 324 -16.01 36.69 -0.51
C SER A 324 -17.21 36.30 -1.38
N HIS A 325 -17.09 35.18 -2.11
CA HIS A 325 -18.09 34.71 -3.07
C HIS A 325 -19.28 34.00 -2.41
N LEU A 326 -19.05 33.29 -1.31
CA LEU A 326 -20.06 32.48 -0.61
C LEU A 326 -20.55 33.10 0.71
N SER A 327 -20.16 34.35 1.01
CA SER A 327 -20.48 35.04 2.27
C SER A 327 -21.98 35.20 2.56
N HIS A 328 -22.82 35.04 1.53
CA HIS A 328 -24.28 35.09 1.63
C HIS A 328 -24.90 33.78 2.18
N LEU A 329 -24.14 32.69 2.23
CA LEU A 329 -24.57 31.39 2.76
C LEU A 329 -23.96 31.10 4.13
N THR A 330 -24.65 30.30 4.93
CA THR A 330 -24.05 29.55 6.04
C THR A 330 -23.41 28.26 5.54
N ILE A 331 -22.53 27.67 6.36
CA ILE A 331 -21.94 26.36 6.04
C ILE A 331 -23.01 25.28 5.94
N ASP A 332 -24.04 25.32 6.78
CA ASP A 332 -25.20 24.41 6.69
C ASP A 332 -25.92 24.55 5.34
N GLN A 333 -26.18 25.78 4.88
CA GLN A 333 -26.83 26.03 3.58
C GLN A 333 -25.96 25.54 2.41
N LEU A 334 -24.65 25.77 2.48
CA LEU A 334 -23.71 25.27 1.46
C LEU A 334 -23.67 23.74 1.43
N PHE A 335 -23.63 23.08 2.58
CA PHE A 335 -23.64 21.60 2.68
C PHE A 335 -24.99 20.97 2.31
N LYS A 336 -26.05 21.78 2.26
CA LYS A 336 -27.38 21.44 1.72
C LYS A 336 -27.52 21.80 0.24
N ASN A 337 -26.41 22.11 -0.45
CA ASN A 337 -26.37 22.39 -1.88
C ASN A 337 -27.27 23.57 -2.31
N GLN A 338 -27.31 24.64 -1.51
CA GLN A 338 -28.05 25.87 -1.86
C GLN A 338 -27.29 26.78 -2.83
N ASP A 339 -26.10 26.37 -3.30
CA ASP A 339 -25.35 27.02 -4.36
C ASP A 339 -25.29 26.09 -5.58
N GLN A 340 -25.60 26.61 -6.77
CA GLN A 340 -25.68 25.81 -8.00
C GLN A 340 -24.32 25.26 -8.47
N ALA A 341 -23.21 25.87 -8.04
CA ALA A 341 -21.87 25.42 -8.39
C ALA A 341 -21.32 24.35 -7.42
N TRP A 342 -22.06 23.97 -6.37
CA TRP A 342 -21.55 23.07 -5.33
C TRP A 342 -22.48 21.89 -5.06
N HIS A 343 -21.88 20.70 -5.05
CA HIS A 343 -22.53 19.46 -4.67
C HIS A 343 -21.74 18.75 -3.57
N PHE A 344 -22.21 18.82 -2.33
CA PHE A 344 -21.65 18.17 -1.17
C PHE A 344 -22.39 16.86 -0.85
N ALA A 345 -21.69 15.74 -0.93
CA ALA A 345 -22.20 14.43 -0.50
C ALA A 345 -21.31 13.79 0.58
N THR A 346 -21.87 12.88 1.38
CA THR A 346 -21.08 12.11 2.37
C THR A 346 -20.29 10.99 1.70
N TRP A 347 -20.75 10.54 0.53
CA TRP A 347 -20.14 9.58 -0.35
C TRP A 347 -20.58 9.86 -1.79
N VAL A 348 -19.71 9.57 -2.76
CA VAL A 348 -20.03 9.62 -4.20
C VAL A 348 -19.47 8.38 -4.88
N PRO A 349 -20.07 7.89 -5.99
CA PRO A 349 -19.49 6.84 -6.82
C PRO A 349 -18.23 7.36 -7.54
N GLN A 350 -17.11 7.47 -6.81
CA GLN A 350 -15.90 8.20 -7.20
C GLN A 350 -15.41 7.84 -8.61
N ARG A 351 -15.38 6.55 -8.96
CA ARG A 351 -14.96 6.08 -10.28
C ARG A 351 -15.86 6.60 -11.40
N SER A 352 -17.17 6.61 -11.20
CA SER A 352 -18.13 7.08 -12.19
C SER A 352 -18.09 8.60 -12.35
N VAL A 353 -17.83 9.32 -11.25
CA VAL A 353 -17.58 10.77 -11.34
C VAL A 353 -16.28 11.03 -12.11
N LEU A 354 -15.19 10.30 -11.81
CA LEU A 354 -13.91 10.41 -12.52
C LEU A 354 -14.00 10.01 -14.00
N GLU A 355 -14.89 9.09 -14.36
CA GLU A 355 -15.14 8.69 -15.76
C GLU A 355 -15.91 9.76 -16.55
N HIS A 356 -16.72 10.57 -15.88
CA HIS A 356 -17.57 11.55 -16.53
C HIS A 356 -16.76 12.67 -17.20
N ASP A 357 -17.11 13.02 -18.44
CA ASP A 357 -16.35 13.99 -19.27
C ASP A 357 -16.26 15.39 -18.66
N SER A 358 -17.23 15.78 -17.82
CA SER A 358 -17.18 17.06 -17.12
C SER A 358 -16.14 17.11 -16.00
N THR A 359 -15.62 15.97 -15.51
CA THR A 359 -14.60 15.94 -14.46
C THR A 359 -13.22 16.27 -15.01
N VAL A 360 -12.80 17.53 -14.83
CA VAL A 360 -11.54 18.03 -15.39
C VAL A 360 -10.37 17.98 -14.41
N ILE A 361 -10.64 17.89 -13.10
CA ILE A 361 -9.59 17.88 -12.07
C ILE A 361 -10.04 17.17 -10.80
N PHE A 362 -9.09 16.46 -10.17
CA PHE A 362 -9.32 15.79 -8.89
C PHE A 362 -8.45 16.36 -7.77
N VAL A 363 -9.06 16.99 -6.78
CA VAL A 363 -8.41 17.44 -5.55
C VAL A 363 -8.44 16.31 -4.52
N THR A 364 -7.27 15.76 -4.21
CA THR A 364 -7.17 14.48 -3.51
C THR A 364 -6.10 14.46 -2.42
N HIS A 365 -6.34 13.63 -1.42
CA HIS A 365 -5.35 13.23 -0.43
C HIS A 365 -4.24 12.31 -0.97
N ALA A 366 -4.29 11.92 -2.25
CA ALA A 366 -3.33 11.03 -2.90
C ALA A 366 -3.23 9.63 -2.28
N GLY A 367 -4.33 9.09 -1.76
CA GLY A 367 -4.42 7.66 -1.42
C GLY A 367 -4.21 6.78 -2.67
N PRO A 368 -3.38 5.73 -2.61
CA PRO A 368 -3.01 4.95 -3.81
C PRO A 368 -4.21 4.40 -4.61
N SER A 369 -5.29 3.98 -3.97
CA SER A 369 -6.49 3.51 -4.66
C SER A 369 -7.19 4.64 -5.44
N SER A 370 -7.43 5.80 -4.82
CA SER A 370 -8.01 6.96 -5.52
C SER A 370 -7.12 7.48 -6.65
N VAL A 371 -5.80 7.39 -6.47
CA VAL A 371 -4.83 7.74 -7.52
C VAL A 371 -4.91 6.79 -8.71
N ASN A 372 -5.00 5.49 -8.44
CA ASN A 372 -5.17 4.47 -9.49
C ASN A 372 -6.44 4.72 -10.30
N GLU A 373 -7.56 5.04 -9.64
CA GLU A 373 -8.81 5.39 -10.31
C GLU A 373 -8.67 6.65 -11.18
N SER A 374 -8.12 7.74 -10.62
CA SER A 374 -7.93 9.00 -11.34
C SER A 374 -7.06 8.84 -12.58
N ILE A 375 -5.94 8.13 -12.46
CA ILE A 375 -5.04 7.89 -13.60
C ILE A 375 -5.69 6.98 -14.63
N PHE A 376 -6.43 5.95 -14.20
CA PHE A 376 -7.15 5.06 -15.12
C PHE A 376 -8.20 5.80 -15.96
N HIS A 377 -8.89 6.79 -15.37
CA HIS A 377 -9.84 7.64 -16.09
C HIS A 377 -9.20 8.87 -16.75
N GLY A 378 -7.90 9.10 -16.58
CA GLY A 378 -7.18 10.17 -17.28
C GLY A 378 -7.49 11.57 -16.72
N VAL A 379 -7.73 11.67 -15.41
CA VAL A 379 -8.00 12.94 -14.73
C VAL A 379 -6.73 13.44 -14.00
N PRO A 380 -6.24 14.67 -14.26
CA PRO A 380 -5.13 15.27 -13.52
C PRO A 380 -5.53 15.62 -12.08
N MET A 381 -4.54 15.77 -11.21
CA MET A 381 -4.79 15.96 -9.77
C MET A 381 -4.17 17.22 -9.18
N VAL A 382 -4.82 17.77 -8.16
CA VAL A 382 -4.13 18.53 -7.12
C VAL A 382 -3.99 17.62 -5.91
N ALA A 383 -2.76 17.28 -5.55
CA ALA A 383 -2.47 16.24 -4.58
C ALA A 383 -1.92 16.83 -3.28
N MET A 384 -2.55 16.46 -2.16
CA MET A 384 -2.15 16.88 -0.81
C MET A 384 -2.08 15.66 0.10
N GLY A 385 -0.93 14.99 0.13
CA GLY A 385 -0.72 13.85 1.02
C GLY A 385 -0.82 14.23 2.49
N ILE A 386 -1.69 13.55 3.25
CA ILE A 386 -1.94 13.87 4.66
C ILE A 386 -1.08 12.99 5.57
N PHE A 387 -1.02 11.68 5.30
CA PHE A 387 -0.28 10.73 6.14
C PHE A 387 0.14 9.46 5.39
N GLY A 388 1.00 8.65 6.01
CA GLY A 388 1.38 7.33 5.50
C GLY A 388 1.99 7.36 4.09
N ASP A 389 1.50 6.47 3.24
CA ASP A 389 1.88 6.28 1.84
C ASP A 389 1.47 7.44 0.92
N GLN A 390 0.49 8.24 1.32
CA GLN A 390 0.00 9.39 0.55
C GLN A 390 1.11 10.41 0.27
N MET A 391 2.02 10.62 1.24
CA MET A 391 3.08 11.63 1.11
C MET A 391 4.05 11.31 -0.02
N VAL A 392 4.56 10.07 -0.07
CA VAL A 392 5.47 9.65 -1.15
C VAL A 392 4.72 9.51 -2.48
N THR A 393 3.45 9.08 -2.44
CA THR A 393 2.58 9.03 -3.63
C THR A 393 2.41 10.41 -4.25
N THR A 394 2.21 11.44 -3.41
CA THR A 394 2.11 12.84 -3.85
C THR A 394 3.39 13.29 -4.58
N LEU A 395 4.57 12.95 -4.05
CA LEU A 395 5.84 13.23 -4.72
C LEU A 395 5.97 12.51 -6.08
N ARG A 396 5.51 11.26 -6.17
CA ARG A 396 5.50 10.50 -7.44
C ARG A 396 4.54 11.09 -8.48
N LEU A 397 3.38 11.58 -8.04
CA LEU A 397 2.41 12.28 -8.90
C LEU A 397 2.98 13.59 -9.48
N GLU A 398 3.63 14.39 -8.63
CA GLU A 398 4.32 15.61 -9.06
C GLU A 398 5.41 15.30 -10.08
N ARG A 399 6.26 14.30 -9.80
CA ARG A 399 7.38 13.92 -10.68
C ARG A 399 6.94 13.26 -11.99
N SER A 400 5.77 12.63 -12.02
CA SER A 400 5.21 12.09 -13.26
C SER A 400 4.47 13.14 -14.10
N GLY A 401 4.33 14.37 -13.59
CA GLY A 401 3.72 15.49 -14.30
C GLY A 401 2.20 15.36 -14.46
N VAL A 402 1.55 14.63 -13.55
CA VAL A 402 0.09 14.40 -13.55
C VAL A 402 -0.61 15.09 -12.38
N ALA A 403 0.15 15.69 -11.46
CA ALA A 403 -0.40 16.48 -10.38
C ALA A 403 0.47 17.68 -9.99
N VAL A 404 -0.17 18.69 -9.40
CA VAL A 404 0.52 19.71 -8.58
C VAL A 404 0.41 19.31 -7.11
N ARG A 405 1.54 19.33 -6.41
CA ARG A 405 1.62 19.01 -4.98
C ARG A 405 1.31 20.23 -4.12
N LEU A 406 0.44 20.06 -3.13
CA LEU A 406 0.24 21.03 -2.05
C LEU A 406 0.89 20.54 -0.75
N ASP A 407 1.50 21.46 -0.01
CA ASP A 407 2.01 21.21 1.33
C ASP A 407 0.87 21.39 2.34
N LYS A 408 0.47 20.29 3.00
CA LYS A 408 -0.63 20.30 3.98
C LYS A 408 -0.42 21.28 5.14
N GLU A 409 0.82 21.61 5.47
CA GLU A 409 1.15 22.53 6.58
C GLU A 409 1.08 23.99 6.14
N ASN A 410 1.45 24.28 4.89
CA ASN A 410 1.76 25.65 4.44
C ASN A 410 0.88 26.17 3.30
N PHE A 411 -0.06 25.38 2.78
CA PHE A 411 -0.94 25.87 1.71
C PHE A 411 -1.94 26.93 2.20
N ASP A 412 -2.35 27.79 1.28
CA ASP A 412 -3.46 28.72 1.43
C ASP A 412 -4.46 28.57 0.26
N ALA A 413 -5.54 29.37 0.26
CA ALA A 413 -6.54 29.33 -0.79
C ALA A 413 -5.94 29.64 -2.18
N SER A 414 -5.03 30.62 -2.26
CA SER A 414 -4.38 31.03 -3.50
C SER A 414 -3.49 29.92 -4.08
N SER A 415 -2.90 29.10 -3.22
CA SER A 415 -2.09 27.94 -3.59
C SER A 415 -2.92 26.92 -4.37
N LEU A 416 -4.14 26.62 -3.89
CA LEU A 416 -5.06 25.70 -4.58
C LEU A 416 -5.56 26.28 -5.91
N THR A 417 -6.02 27.54 -5.92
CA THR A 417 -6.44 28.20 -7.16
C THR A 417 -5.31 28.23 -8.19
N SER A 418 -4.09 28.54 -7.75
CA SER A 418 -2.91 28.56 -8.63
C SER A 418 -2.55 27.18 -9.15
N ALA A 419 -2.66 26.14 -8.33
CA ALA A 419 -2.45 24.76 -8.76
C ALA A 419 -3.43 24.35 -9.87
N ILE A 420 -4.72 24.65 -9.69
CA ILE A 420 -5.75 24.39 -10.70
C ILE A 420 -5.46 25.17 -11.99
N ARG A 421 -5.10 26.46 -11.86
CA ARG A 421 -4.74 27.32 -13.01
C ARG A 421 -3.52 26.80 -13.77
N THR A 422 -2.51 26.30 -13.07
CA THR A 422 -1.34 25.69 -13.70
C THR A 422 -1.75 24.48 -14.54
N ILE A 423 -2.59 23.61 -14.00
CA ILE A 423 -3.01 22.36 -14.67
C ILE A 423 -3.95 22.63 -15.84
N LEU A 424 -4.97 23.47 -15.65
CA LEU A 424 -6.06 23.64 -16.63
C LEU A 424 -5.81 24.75 -17.65
N LEU A 425 -4.87 25.66 -17.38
CA LEU A 425 -4.60 26.82 -18.25
C LEU A 425 -3.12 26.94 -18.65
N PHE A 426 -2.20 27.12 -17.70
CA PHE A 426 -0.83 27.53 -18.04
C PHE A 426 0.04 26.41 -18.63
N ASP A 427 -0.05 25.19 -18.12
CA ASP A 427 0.73 24.03 -18.59
C ASP A 427 -0.18 22.88 -19.07
N LYS A 428 -1.38 23.25 -19.53
CA LYS A 428 -2.46 22.33 -19.91
C LYS A 428 -2.00 21.21 -20.82
N GLU A 429 -1.25 21.54 -21.87
CA GLU A 429 -0.81 20.54 -22.84
C GLU A 429 0.16 19.52 -22.25
N SER A 430 1.08 19.96 -21.37
CA SER A 430 2.03 19.07 -20.70
C SER A 430 1.32 18.09 -19.78
N PHE A 431 0.42 18.59 -18.93
CA PHE A 431 -0.42 17.75 -18.06
C PHE A 431 -1.28 16.79 -18.87
N GLN A 432 -1.95 17.24 -19.93
CA GLN A 432 -2.75 16.37 -20.79
C GLN A 432 -1.91 15.26 -21.45
N ARG A 433 -0.71 15.57 -21.96
CA ARG A 433 0.19 14.55 -22.52
C ARG A 433 0.61 13.53 -21.46
N ASN A 434 0.99 13.99 -20.26
CA ASN A 434 1.44 13.11 -19.18
C ASN A 434 0.31 12.22 -18.65
N VAL A 435 -0.86 12.80 -18.40
CA VAL A 435 -2.02 12.07 -17.91
C VAL A 435 -2.48 11.04 -18.94
N LYS A 436 -2.58 11.40 -20.23
CA LYS A 436 -2.92 10.44 -21.30
C LYS A 436 -1.90 9.30 -21.43
N ARG A 437 -0.61 9.61 -21.28
CA ARG A 437 0.46 8.59 -21.25
C ARG A 437 0.25 7.65 -20.06
N MET A 438 0.04 8.18 -18.87
CA MET A 438 -0.13 7.40 -17.64
C MET A 438 -1.44 6.60 -17.65
N GLN A 439 -2.52 7.15 -18.19
CA GLN A 439 -3.80 6.49 -18.40
C GLN A 439 -3.64 5.23 -19.25
N ARG A 440 -2.97 5.34 -20.40
CA ARG A 440 -2.73 4.18 -21.28
C ARG A 440 -1.91 3.08 -20.59
N ILE A 441 -0.90 3.47 -19.81
CA ILE A 441 -0.10 2.52 -19.02
C ILE A 441 -0.96 1.86 -17.94
N ALA A 442 -1.79 2.62 -17.23
CA ALA A 442 -2.71 2.12 -16.22
C ALA A 442 -3.75 1.15 -16.81
N MET A 443 -4.33 1.46 -17.96
CA MET A 443 -5.28 0.58 -18.64
C MET A 443 -4.65 -0.76 -19.03
N VAL A 444 -3.42 -0.75 -19.55
CA VAL A 444 -2.67 -1.99 -19.83
C VAL A 444 -2.31 -2.72 -18.54
N GLY A 445 -1.85 -1.98 -17.53
CA GLY A 445 -1.47 -2.50 -16.22
C GLY A 445 -2.62 -3.21 -15.48
N SER A 446 -3.84 -2.69 -15.61
CA SER A 446 -5.03 -3.24 -14.93
C SER A 446 -5.33 -4.69 -15.26
N ARG A 447 -4.90 -5.16 -16.45
CA ARG A 447 -5.07 -6.55 -16.91
C ARG A 447 -4.14 -7.52 -16.17
N LYS A 448 -3.13 -7.02 -15.46
CA LYS A 448 -2.16 -7.85 -14.72
C LYS A 448 -2.74 -8.55 -13.50
N LYS A 449 -3.99 -8.27 -13.09
CA LYS A 449 -4.69 -9.09 -12.08
C LYS A 449 -4.75 -10.58 -12.47
N HIS A 450 -4.88 -10.89 -13.77
CA HIS A 450 -4.77 -12.28 -14.26
C HIS A 450 -3.36 -12.85 -14.14
N PHE A 451 -2.34 -12.03 -14.39
CA PHE A 451 -0.95 -12.42 -14.19
C PHE A 451 -0.64 -12.67 -12.71
N ALA A 452 -1.18 -11.87 -11.80
CA ALA A 452 -1.08 -12.12 -10.35
C ALA A 452 -1.70 -13.46 -9.96
N ALA A 453 -2.89 -13.79 -10.49
CA ALA A 453 -3.51 -15.10 -10.28
C ALA A 453 -2.64 -16.25 -10.80
N ASN A 454 -2.03 -16.10 -11.98
CA ASN A 454 -1.08 -17.09 -12.52
C ASN A 454 0.12 -17.30 -11.59
N LEU A 455 0.73 -16.20 -11.11
CA LEU A 455 1.87 -16.28 -10.20
C LEU A 455 1.52 -16.93 -8.86
N ILE A 456 0.31 -16.70 -8.35
CA ILE A 456 -0.19 -17.37 -7.14
C ILE A 456 -0.27 -18.89 -7.35
N GLU A 457 -0.86 -19.34 -8.45
CA GLU A 457 -0.93 -20.77 -8.80
C GLU A 457 0.47 -21.36 -9.01
N GLU A 458 1.34 -20.67 -9.75
CA GLU A 458 2.73 -21.07 -9.98
C GLU A 458 3.50 -21.23 -8.66
N HIS A 459 3.40 -20.25 -7.76
CA HIS A 459 4.02 -20.31 -6.45
C HIS A 459 3.44 -21.42 -5.57
N LEU A 460 2.12 -21.63 -5.61
CA LEU A 460 1.46 -22.71 -4.89
C LEU A 460 1.98 -24.08 -5.34
N TYR A 461 2.06 -24.32 -6.65
CA TYR A 461 2.48 -25.63 -7.19
C TYR A 461 3.96 -25.89 -6.99
N ASP A 462 4.82 -24.88 -7.13
CA ASP A 462 6.22 -24.99 -6.73
C ASP A 462 6.34 -25.26 -5.24
N TRP A 463 5.62 -24.51 -4.40
CA TRP A 463 5.62 -24.72 -2.95
C TRP A 463 5.22 -26.13 -2.56
N ASP A 464 4.21 -26.70 -3.21
CA ASP A 464 3.79 -28.08 -2.98
C ASP A 464 4.82 -29.11 -3.47
N GLY A 465 5.36 -28.93 -4.67
CA GLY A 465 6.33 -29.84 -5.29
C GLY A 465 7.79 -29.65 -4.83
N ARG A 466 8.06 -28.75 -3.89
CA ARG A 466 9.41 -28.48 -3.36
C ARG A 466 9.83 -29.38 -2.22
N PHE A 467 8.88 -30.08 -1.60
CA PHE A 467 9.14 -30.92 -0.45
C PHE A 467 8.90 -32.39 -0.80
N GLU A 468 9.48 -33.30 -0.02
CA GLU A 468 9.33 -34.76 -0.20
C GLU A 468 7.86 -35.22 -0.25
N LYS A 469 6.95 -34.48 0.39
CA LYS A 469 5.53 -34.83 0.49
C LYS A 469 4.63 -33.69 0.01
N SER A 470 3.82 -33.99 -1.00
CA SER A 470 2.77 -33.11 -1.56
C SER A 470 1.51 -33.14 -0.71
N LEU A 471 0.85 -32.00 -0.56
CA LEU A 471 -0.43 -31.84 0.14
C LEU A 471 -1.61 -31.59 -0.80
N LEU A 472 -1.37 -31.26 -2.07
CA LEU A 472 -2.41 -31.01 -3.09
C LEU A 472 -2.87 -32.28 -3.81
N ASN A 473 -2.04 -33.32 -3.88
CA ASN A 473 -2.33 -34.57 -4.63
C ASN A 473 -2.86 -35.73 -3.77
N LEU A 474 -3.04 -35.49 -2.46
CA LEU A 474 -3.63 -36.49 -1.59
C LEU A 474 -5.16 -36.40 -1.73
N GLY A 475 -5.81 -37.48 -2.15
CA GLY A 475 -7.27 -37.56 -2.27
C GLY A 475 -7.97 -37.56 -0.90
N ALA A 476 -9.12 -38.22 -0.76
CA ALA A 476 -9.84 -38.28 0.53
C ALA A 476 -9.03 -38.90 1.70
N SER A 477 -7.92 -39.62 1.44
CA SER A 477 -6.96 -40.07 2.47
C SER A 477 -5.98 -38.98 2.97
N ALA A 478 -6.03 -37.77 2.39
CA ALA A 478 -5.17 -36.64 2.75
C ALA A 478 -5.35 -36.17 4.18
N ASN A 479 -6.56 -36.27 4.74
CA ASN A 479 -6.81 -35.81 6.10
C ASN A 479 -6.09 -36.69 7.12
N SER A 480 -6.11 -38.02 6.93
CA SER A 480 -5.39 -38.97 7.78
C SER A 480 -3.87 -38.91 7.59
N GLU A 481 -3.36 -38.64 6.39
CA GLU A 481 -1.92 -38.47 6.16
C GLU A 481 -1.40 -37.10 6.61
N LYS A 482 -2.17 -36.02 6.45
CA LYS A 482 -1.84 -34.70 7.06
C LYS A 482 -1.72 -34.83 8.57
N GLU A 483 -2.60 -35.62 9.21
CA GLU A 483 -2.60 -35.90 10.64
C GLU A 483 -1.46 -36.85 11.06
N SER A 484 -1.14 -37.88 10.27
CA SER A 484 -0.01 -38.79 10.56
C SER A 484 1.35 -38.09 10.42
N LEU A 485 1.48 -37.14 9.49
CA LEU A 485 2.69 -36.34 9.33
C LEU A 485 2.93 -35.43 10.53
N GLN A 486 1.88 -34.81 11.06
CA GLN A 486 1.89 -33.94 12.24
C GLN A 486 2.55 -34.58 13.47
N ALA A 487 2.48 -35.92 13.59
CA ALA A 487 3.11 -36.68 14.66
C ALA A 487 4.64 -36.87 14.52
N SER A 488 5.22 -36.67 13.32
CA SER A 488 6.62 -37.04 13.03
C SER A 488 7.67 -35.95 13.31
N ASN A 489 7.26 -34.69 13.45
CA ASN A 489 8.17 -33.60 13.85
C ASN A 489 7.43 -32.55 14.70
N PRO A 490 7.63 -32.52 16.04
CA PRO A 490 6.86 -31.66 16.94
C PRO A 490 7.12 -30.15 16.75
N ARG A 491 8.07 -29.77 15.88
CA ARG A 491 8.43 -28.37 15.61
C ARG A 491 7.51 -27.69 14.59
N TYR A 492 6.75 -28.44 13.79
CA TYR A 492 5.90 -27.89 12.71
C TYR A 492 4.54 -28.56 12.67
N VAL A 493 3.48 -27.75 12.54
CA VAL A 493 2.09 -28.24 12.51
C VAL A 493 1.74 -28.95 11.19
N TYR A 494 2.48 -28.70 10.10
CA TYR A 494 2.35 -29.44 8.83
C TYR A 494 3.72 -29.91 8.31
N PRO A 495 4.16 -31.13 8.68
CA PRO A 495 5.47 -31.64 8.28
C PRO A 495 5.51 -32.03 6.80
N ARG A 496 6.37 -31.37 6.01
CA ARG A 496 6.50 -31.60 4.57
C ARG A 496 7.70 -32.47 4.18
N GLY A 497 8.49 -32.94 5.15
CA GLY A 497 9.76 -33.62 4.89
C GLY A 497 10.89 -32.64 4.52
N ASN A 498 11.96 -33.12 3.91
CA ASN A 498 13.06 -32.25 3.48
C ASN A 498 12.66 -31.39 2.27
N GLU A 499 13.23 -30.19 2.19
CA GLU A 499 13.17 -29.37 0.98
C GLU A 499 14.10 -30.00 -0.07
N LEU A 500 13.51 -30.40 -1.21
CA LEU A 500 14.21 -31.07 -2.31
C LEU A 500 14.95 -30.09 -3.21
N ARG A 501 14.44 -28.87 -3.32
CA ARG A 501 14.98 -27.81 -4.17
C ARG A 501 14.55 -26.43 -3.67
N PRO A 502 15.34 -25.39 -3.95
CA PRO A 502 14.95 -24.02 -3.63
C PRO A 502 13.71 -23.59 -4.41
N MET A 503 12.99 -22.60 -3.87
CA MET A 503 11.93 -21.91 -4.59
C MET A 503 12.43 -21.30 -5.89
N HIS A 504 11.73 -21.61 -6.98
CA HIS A 504 12.15 -21.20 -8.32
C HIS A 504 12.21 -19.68 -8.53
N LEU A 505 11.32 -18.91 -7.88
CA LEU A 505 11.32 -17.44 -7.91
C LEU A 505 12.27 -16.80 -6.90
N GLN A 506 12.83 -17.58 -5.96
CA GLN A 506 13.71 -17.04 -4.93
C GLN A 506 15.16 -16.97 -5.41
N THR A 507 15.71 -15.76 -5.42
CA THR A 507 17.10 -15.55 -5.84
C THR A 507 18.09 -16.12 -4.80
N PRO A 508 19.25 -16.64 -5.23
CA PRO A 508 20.21 -17.29 -4.31
C PRO A 508 20.73 -16.38 -3.19
N ASP A 509 20.82 -15.07 -3.43
CA ASP A 509 21.31 -14.11 -2.44
C ASP A 509 20.44 -14.02 -1.17
N VAL A 510 19.16 -14.37 -1.26
CA VAL A 510 18.27 -14.46 -0.09
C VAL A 510 18.63 -15.65 0.81
N ARG A 511 19.29 -16.67 0.25
CA ARG A 511 19.70 -17.90 0.94
C ARG A 511 21.19 -17.96 1.28
N MET A 512 21.98 -17.00 0.79
CA MET A 512 23.43 -16.95 1.02
C MET A 512 23.79 -16.18 2.29
N SER A 513 24.92 -16.54 2.90
CA SER A 513 25.52 -15.72 3.95
C SER A 513 26.02 -14.40 3.37
N TRP A 514 26.09 -13.36 4.21
CA TRP A 514 26.60 -12.06 3.79
C TRP A 514 28.04 -12.12 3.23
N ILE A 515 28.86 -13.02 3.78
CA ILE A 515 30.24 -13.26 3.31
C ILE A 515 30.24 -13.75 1.86
N LYS A 516 29.48 -14.82 1.56
CA LYS A 516 29.39 -15.39 0.21
C LYS A 516 28.74 -14.42 -0.78
N LEU A 517 27.68 -13.74 -0.35
CA LEU A 517 26.97 -12.77 -1.19
C LEU A 517 27.90 -11.65 -1.69
N ASN A 518 28.84 -11.22 -0.87
CA ASN A 518 29.78 -10.14 -1.22
C ASN A 518 31.15 -10.67 -1.66
N ASN A 519 31.29 -11.99 -1.90
CA ASN A 519 32.55 -12.65 -2.26
C ASN A 519 33.72 -12.30 -1.32
N ILE A 520 33.43 -12.12 -0.03
CA ILE A 520 34.42 -11.71 0.97
C ILE A 520 35.39 -12.85 1.25
N ASP A 521 34.91 -14.08 1.27
CA ASP A 521 35.71 -15.29 1.33
C ASP A 521 36.70 -15.39 0.15
N ILE A 522 36.24 -15.14 -1.07
CA ILE A 522 37.10 -15.10 -2.27
C ILE A 522 38.12 -13.95 -2.16
N THR A 523 37.66 -12.77 -1.76
CA THR A 523 38.54 -11.59 -1.62
C THR A 523 39.63 -11.85 -0.59
N LEU A 524 39.29 -12.39 0.58
CA LEU A 524 40.25 -12.76 1.62
C LEU A 524 41.24 -13.83 1.13
N PHE A 525 40.74 -14.85 0.41
CA PHE A 525 41.59 -15.87 -0.18
C PHE A 525 42.62 -15.27 -1.15
N LEU A 526 42.20 -14.36 -2.05
CA LEU A 526 43.10 -13.69 -2.98
C LEU A 526 44.13 -12.82 -2.26
N PHE A 527 43.74 -12.09 -1.21
CA PHE A 527 44.68 -11.32 -0.39
C PHE A 527 45.73 -12.22 0.29
N LEU A 528 45.32 -13.36 0.85
CA LEU A 528 46.23 -14.33 1.47
C LEU A 528 47.17 -14.94 0.43
N LEU A 529 46.67 -15.28 -0.75
CA LEU A 529 47.46 -15.83 -1.86
C LEU A 529 48.53 -14.83 -2.33
N LEU A 530 48.16 -13.55 -2.51
CA LEU A 530 49.11 -12.50 -2.88
C LEU A 530 50.17 -12.29 -1.80
N GLY A 531 49.77 -12.32 -0.52
CA GLY A 531 50.71 -12.26 0.61
C GLY A 531 51.69 -13.43 0.62
N PHE A 532 51.20 -14.64 0.34
CA PHE A 532 52.05 -15.84 0.24
C PHE A 532 53.04 -15.74 -0.93
N ILE A 533 52.60 -15.30 -2.12
CA ILE A 533 53.47 -15.08 -3.28
C ILE A 533 54.55 -14.03 -2.98
N ALA A 534 54.19 -12.93 -2.34
CA ALA A 534 55.14 -11.89 -1.95
C ALA A 534 56.18 -12.42 -0.95
N TRP A 535 55.73 -13.23 0.03
CA TRP A 535 56.61 -13.84 1.02
C TRP A 535 57.58 -14.85 0.42
N THR A 536 57.10 -15.77 -0.44
CA THR A 536 57.96 -16.76 -1.10
C THR A 536 58.94 -16.13 -2.07
N THR A 537 58.52 -15.09 -2.79
CA THR A 537 59.40 -14.32 -3.68
C THR A 537 60.51 -13.63 -2.87
N ARG A 538 60.18 -13.02 -1.73
CA ARG A 538 61.16 -12.41 -0.83
C ARG A 538 62.14 -13.44 -0.26
N LEU A 539 61.66 -14.63 0.13
CA LEU A 539 62.53 -15.73 0.57
C LEU A 539 63.47 -16.19 -0.54
N ALA A 540 62.97 -16.37 -1.75
CA ALA A 540 63.78 -16.78 -2.91
C ALA A 540 64.87 -15.76 -3.23
N VAL A 541 64.53 -14.45 -3.21
CA VAL A 541 65.51 -13.37 -3.39
C VAL A 541 66.56 -13.37 -2.28
N ASN A 542 66.15 -13.52 -1.01
CA ASN A 542 67.08 -13.58 0.11
C ASN A 542 68.00 -14.81 0.05
N MET A 543 67.50 -15.97 -0.38
CA MET A 543 68.32 -17.17 -0.59
C MET A 543 69.28 -17.05 -1.78
N ALA A 544 68.93 -16.29 -2.81
CA ALA A 544 69.83 -16.02 -3.94
C ALA A 544 70.94 -15.00 -3.61
N LEU A 545 70.80 -14.25 -2.51
CA LEU A 545 71.77 -13.26 -2.04
C LEU A 545 72.73 -13.80 -0.96
N LEU A 546 72.45 -14.99 -0.41
CA LEU A 546 73.31 -15.76 0.50
C LEU A 546 74.14 -16.77 -0.29
#